data_AF-A0A7J3DNQ7-F1
#
_entry.id   AF-A0A7J3DNQ7-F1
#
_cell.length_a   1.000
_cell.length_b   1.000
_cell.length_c   1.000
_cell.angle_alpha   90.00
_cell.angle_beta   90.00
_cell.angle_gamma   90.00
#
_symmetry.space_group_name_H-M   'P 1'
#
loop_
_entity.id
_entity.type
_entity.pdbx_description
1 polymer ?
#
loop_
_entity_poly.entity_id
_entity_poly.type
_entity_poly.pdbx_seq_one_letter_code
_entity_poly.pdbx_strand_id
1 'polypeptide(L)'
;MADNFSLNGREKILQAEFPEIKELKKRIQKIEVEVQKAKPEVRERIIKEEIKKYLQELQETPSFAPPTYTRDEAKEISKFPPSQQVGALISLVFEKGLKEAISVARQLQNPAILDEFHDTLIDRFYERLVKEKIIKPL
;
A
#
# COMPACT_ATOMS: atom_id res chain seq x y z
N MET A 1 40.18 -12.23 9.06
CA MET A 1 39.55 -12.86 7.88
C MET A 1 38.38 -11.99 7.48
N ALA A 2 38.34 -11.51 6.23
CA ALA A 2 37.22 -10.74 5.70
C ALA A 2 36.27 -11.72 5.00
N ASP A 3 35.10 -11.97 5.59
CA ASP A 3 34.04 -12.74 4.97
C ASP A 3 33.43 -11.92 3.83
N ASN A 4 33.84 -12.27 2.60
CA ASN A 4 33.19 -11.86 1.37
C ASN A 4 31.77 -12.46 1.36
N PHE A 5 30.83 -11.76 2.00
CA PHE A 5 29.41 -12.05 1.94
C PHE A 5 28.99 -12.09 0.46
N SER A 6 28.63 -13.29 0.01
CA SER A 6 28.18 -13.59 -1.35
C SER A 6 26.86 -12.87 -1.65
N LEU A 7 26.95 -11.59 -2.00
CA LEU A 7 25.84 -10.79 -2.53
C LEU A 7 25.35 -11.34 -3.88
N ASN A 8 26.26 -11.96 -4.65
CA ASN A 8 25.97 -12.60 -5.93
C ASN A 8 24.98 -13.77 -5.83
N GLY A 9 24.94 -14.48 -4.70
CA GLY A 9 24.03 -15.62 -4.52
C GLY A 9 22.57 -15.19 -4.34
N ARG A 10 22.33 -14.13 -3.55
CA ARG A 10 20.98 -13.61 -3.25
C ARG A 10 20.33 -12.94 -4.46
N GLU A 11 21.12 -12.20 -5.25
CA GLU A 11 20.61 -11.61 -6.50
C GLU A 11 20.21 -12.67 -7.53
N LYS A 12 20.93 -13.80 -7.61
CA LYS A 12 20.58 -14.92 -8.48
C LYS A 12 19.29 -15.62 -8.07
N ILE A 13 19.04 -15.77 -6.76
CA ILE A 13 17.81 -16.40 -6.23
C ILE A 13 16.59 -15.53 -6.52
N LEU A 14 16.68 -14.22 -6.25
CA LEU A 14 15.61 -13.26 -6.54
C LEU A 14 15.30 -13.12 -8.04
N GLN A 15 16.30 -13.31 -8.91
CA GLN A 15 16.12 -13.31 -10.37
C GLN A 15 15.50 -14.60 -10.93
N ALA A 16 15.59 -15.71 -10.19
CA ALA A 16 15.02 -17.00 -10.57
C ALA A 16 13.55 -17.11 -10.13
N GLU A 17 13.19 -16.51 -9.00
CA GLU A 17 11.85 -16.59 -8.41
C GLU A 17 10.82 -15.65 -9.08
N PHE A 18 11.26 -14.60 -9.76
CA PHE A 18 10.37 -13.61 -10.38
C PHE A 18 10.79 -13.26 -11.82
N PRO A 19 10.34 -14.04 -12.82
CA PRO A 19 10.74 -13.84 -14.23
C PRO A 19 10.34 -12.45 -14.77
N GLU A 20 9.24 -11.90 -14.26
CA GLU A 20 8.73 -10.57 -14.62
C GLU A 20 9.68 -9.44 -14.19
N ILE A 21 10.28 -9.55 -13.00
CA ILE A 21 11.26 -8.57 -12.50
C ILE A 21 12.51 -8.58 -13.39
N LYS A 22 12.93 -9.75 -13.88
CA LYS A 22 14.08 -9.88 -14.78
C LYS A 22 13.81 -9.22 -16.14
N GLU A 23 12.61 -9.35 -16.65
CA GLU A 23 12.19 -8.72 -17.90
C GLU A 23 12.10 -7.20 -17.77
N LEU A 24 11.49 -6.71 -16.68
CA LEU A 24 11.38 -5.29 -16.40
C LEU A 24 12.76 -4.62 -16.24
N LYS A 25 13.71 -5.29 -15.58
CA LYS A 25 15.10 -4.81 -15.47
C LYS A 25 15.78 -4.66 -16.82
N LYS A 26 15.60 -5.62 -17.74
CA LYS A 26 16.15 -5.52 -19.11
C LYS A 26 15.54 -4.35 -19.88
N ARG A 27 14.24 -4.11 -19.70
CA ARG A 27 13.51 -3.00 -20.32
C ARG A 27 14.05 -1.66 -19.83
N ILE A 28 14.18 -1.48 -18.50
CA ILE A 28 14.79 -0.30 -17.87
C ILE A 28 16.19 -0.05 -18.41
N GLN A 29 17.05 -1.08 -18.44
CA GLN A 29 18.42 -0.95 -18.92
C GLN A 29 18.49 -0.49 -20.39
N LYS A 30 17.56 -0.93 -21.24
CA LYS A 30 17.48 -0.50 -22.65
C LYS A 30 17.10 0.99 -22.75
N ILE A 31 16.13 1.43 -21.96
CA ILE A 31 15.67 2.82 -21.94
C ILE A 31 16.76 3.75 -21.39
N GLU A 32 17.49 3.32 -20.36
CA GLU A 32 18.61 4.10 -19.81
C GLU A 32 19.68 4.38 -20.86
N VAL A 33 20.03 3.39 -21.69
CA VAL A 33 20.97 3.55 -22.80
C VAL A 33 20.43 4.53 -23.85
N GLU A 34 19.13 4.48 -24.13
CA GLU A 34 18.47 5.35 -25.09
C GLU A 34 18.39 6.81 -24.59
N VAL A 35 18.05 7.00 -23.31
CA VAL A 35 18.01 8.29 -22.61
C VAL A 35 19.39 8.92 -22.51
N GLN A 36 20.45 8.13 -22.25
CA GLN A 36 21.82 8.64 -22.21
C GLN A 36 22.30 9.15 -23.57
N LYS A 37 21.90 8.48 -24.66
CA LYS A 37 22.23 8.89 -26.04
C LYS A 37 21.35 10.04 -26.56
N ALA A 38 20.19 10.26 -25.93
CA ALA A 38 19.25 11.30 -26.33
C ALA A 38 19.60 12.68 -25.78
N LYS A 39 19.20 13.72 -26.54
CA LYS A 39 19.24 15.12 -26.12
C LYS A 39 18.36 15.33 -24.89
N PRO A 40 18.73 16.24 -23.96
CA PRO A 40 18.02 16.44 -22.69
C PRO A 40 16.52 16.70 -22.86
N GLU A 41 16.12 17.40 -23.92
CA GLU A 41 14.72 17.72 -24.24
C GLU A 41 13.87 16.50 -24.64
N VAL A 42 14.50 15.40 -25.08
CA VAL A 42 13.82 14.19 -25.59
C VAL A 42 13.77 13.09 -24.54
N ARG A 43 14.66 13.15 -23.52
CA ARG A 43 14.74 12.17 -22.43
C ARG A 43 13.40 11.98 -21.70
N GLU A 44 12.76 13.10 -21.35
CA GLU A 44 11.48 13.08 -20.64
C GLU A 44 10.37 12.45 -21.47
N ARG A 45 10.37 12.69 -22.80
CA ARG A 45 9.38 12.11 -23.72
C ARG A 45 9.54 10.61 -23.83
N ILE A 46 10.77 10.12 -23.98
CA ILE A 46 11.08 8.68 -24.06
C ILE A 46 10.60 7.95 -22.79
N ILE A 47 10.87 8.52 -21.61
CA ILE A 47 10.45 7.93 -20.33
C ILE A 47 8.91 7.92 -20.22
N LYS A 48 8.25 9.02 -20.56
CA LYS A 48 6.78 9.13 -20.50
C LYS A 48 6.08 8.17 -21.45
N GLU A 49 6.59 8.03 -22.67
CA GLU A 49 6.03 7.12 -23.68
C GLU A 49 6.15 5.66 -23.23
N GLU A 50 7.28 5.28 -22.64
CA GLU A 50 7.45 3.91 -22.16
C GLU A 50 6.57 3.59 -20.95
N ILE A 51 6.44 4.51 -19.98
CA ILE A 51 5.53 4.34 -18.85
C ILE A 51 4.09 4.16 -19.37
N LYS A 52 3.67 4.99 -20.32
CA LYS A 52 2.34 4.91 -20.92
C LYS A 52 2.13 3.55 -21.60
N LYS A 53 3.13 3.06 -22.33
CA LYS A 53 3.08 1.77 -23.02
C LYS A 53 2.99 0.60 -22.03
N TYR A 54 3.78 0.62 -20.96
CA TYR A 54 3.72 -0.42 -19.91
C TYR A 54 2.36 -0.46 -19.21
N LEU A 55 1.78 0.70 -18.88
CA LEU A 55 0.44 0.77 -18.28
C LEU A 55 -0.66 0.26 -19.22
N GLN A 56 -0.53 0.48 -20.52
CA GLN A 56 -1.47 -0.03 -21.52
C GLN A 56 -1.37 -1.55 -21.66
N GLU A 57 -0.14 -2.11 -21.69
CA GLU A 57 0.10 -3.55 -21.73
C GLU A 57 -0.50 -4.27 -20.49
N LEU A 58 -0.42 -3.65 -19.31
CA LEU A 58 -1.06 -4.17 -18.08
C LEU A 58 -2.60 -4.19 -18.16
N GLN A 59 -3.21 -3.23 -18.88
CA GLN A 59 -4.65 -3.17 -19.06
C GLN A 59 -5.18 -4.18 -20.08
N GLU A 60 -4.36 -4.55 -21.08
CA GLU A 60 -4.73 -5.50 -22.13
C GLU A 60 -4.63 -6.97 -21.67
N THR A 61 -3.88 -7.27 -20.60
CA THR A 61 -3.92 -8.59 -19.97
C THR A 61 -5.23 -8.76 -19.19
N PRO A 62 -6.06 -9.79 -19.48
CA PRO A 62 -7.22 -10.08 -18.64
C PRO A 62 -6.70 -10.35 -17.23
N SER A 63 -7.08 -9.48 -16.30
CA SER A 63 -6.74 -9.62 -14.89
C SER A 63 -7.35 -10.92 -14.38
N PHE A 64 -6.55 -11.98 -14.37
CA PHE A 64 -6.79 -13.16 -13.54
C PHE A 64 -6.30 -12.87 -12.12
N ALA A 65 -6.51 -11.64 -11.64
CA ALA A 65 -6.58 -11.46 -10.21
C ALA A 65 -7.74 -12.35 -9.74
N PRO A 66 -7.55 -13.23 -8.75
CA PRO A 66 -8.71 -13.76 -8.05
C PRO A 66 -9.58 -12.55 -7.67
N PRO A 67 -10.93 -12.68 -7.63
CA PRO A 67 -11.74 -11.63 -7.04
C PRO A 67 -11.04 -11.27 -5.74
N THR A 68 -10.80 -9.98 -5.51
CA THR A 68 -10.36 -9.52 -4.20
C THR A 68 -11.37 -10.11 -3.25
N TYR A 69 -11.03 -11.23 -2.61
CA TYR A 69 -11.79 -11.76 -1.51
C TYR A 69 -11.89 -10.55 -0.61
N THR A 70 -13.08 -9.97 -0.52
CA THR A 70 -13.32 -8.81 0.32
C THR A 70 -12.89 -9.28 1.70
N ARG A 71 -11.67 -8.91 2.10
CA ARG A 71 -11.05 -9.39 3.31
C ARG A 71 -12.03 -8.99 4.41
N ASP A 72 -12.56 -9.98 5.09
CA ASP A 72 -13.54 -9.74 6.14
C ASP A 72 -12.79 -9.12 7.32
N GLU A 73 -12.79 -7.78 7.36
CA GLU A 73 -11.99 -7.03 8.33
C GLU A 73 -12.51 -7.24 9.75
N ALA A 74 -13.81 -7.46 9.92
CA ALA A 74 -14.35 -7.80 11.23
C ALA A 74 -13.80 -9.16 11.70
N LYS A 75 -13.71 -10.14 10.80
CA LYS A 75 -13.12 -11.45 11.11
C LYS A 75 -11.62 -11.40 11.38
N GLU A 76 -10.91 -10.46 10.77
CA GLU A 76 -9.47 -10.29 11.00
C GLU A 76 -9.18 -9.53 12.30
N ILE A 77 -9.91 -8.44 12.54
CA ILE A 77 -9.76 -7.61 13.74
C ILE A 77 -10.21 -8.37 14.99
N SER A 78 -11.26 -9.19 14.91
CA SER A 78 -11.70 -10.02 16.05
C SER A 78 -10.67 -11.02 16.55
N LYS A 79 -9.67 -11.38 15.72
CA LYS A 79 -8.55 -12.25 16.13
C LYS A 79 -7.53 -11.52 17.00
N PHE A 80 -7.51 -10.20 16.98
CA PHE A 80 -6.58 -9.42 17.78
C PHE A 80 -7.02 -9.36 19.25
N PRO A 81 -6.08 -9.21 20.19
CA PRO A 81 -6.41 -8.88 21.57
C PRO A 81 -7.26 -7.61 21.66
N PRO A 82 -8.17 -7.48 22.64
CA PRO A 82 -9.05 -6.31 22.80
C PRO A 82 -8.31 -4.96 22.72
N SER A 83 -7.15 -4.86 23.36
CA SER A 83 -6.29 -3.67 23.35
C SER A 83 -5.74 -3.27 21.98
N GLN A 84 -5.73 -4.18 21.01
CA GLN A 84 -5.26 -3.94 19.64
C GLN A 84 -6.40 -3.76 18.64
N GLN A 85 -7.63 -4.17 18.99
CA GLN A 85 -8.79 -4.06 18.10
C GLN A 85 -9.12 -2.60 17.79
N VAL A 86 -9.07 -1.73 18.80
CA VAL A 86 -9.30 -0.29 18.63
C VAL A 86 -8.24 0.33 17.72
N GLY A 87 -6.96 -0.01 17.91
CA GLY A 87 -5.89 0.45 17.04
C GLY A 87 -6.08 0.03 15.58
N ALA A 88 -6.54 -1.20 15.34
CA ALA A 88 -6.84 -1.68 13.99
C ALA A 88 -8.04 -0.95 13.36
N LEU A 89 -9.09 -0.65 14.14
CA LEU A 89 -10.22 0.16 13.69
C LEU A 89 -9.79 1.59 13.34
N ILE A 90 -8.88 2.19 14.10
CA ILE A 90 -8.32 3.51 13.80
C ILE A 90 -7.50 3.48 12.50
N SER A 91 -6.64 2.49 12.30
CA SER A 91 -5.94 2.32 11.02
C SER A 91 -6.92 2.21 9.86
N LEU A 92 -8.01 1.46 10.05
CA LEU A 92 -9.05 1.29 9.07
C LEU A 92 -9.77 2.61 8.73
N VAL A 93 -9.97 3.51 9.69
CA VAL A 93 -10.50 4.86 9.43
C VAL A 93 -9.60 5.62 8.46
N PHE A 94 -8.28 5.54 8.62
CA PHE A 94 -7.33 6.24 7.75
C PHE A 94 -7.15 5.57 6.38
N GLU A 95 -7.35 4.25 6.30
CA GLU A 95 -7.23 3.50 5.04
C GLU A 95 -8.49 3.57 4.17
N LYS A 96 -9.67 3.39 4.78
CA LYS A 96 -10.95 3.25 4.04
C LYS A 96 -12.01 4.28 4.43
N GLY A 97 -11.73 5.10 5.43
CA GLY A 97 -12.65 6.12 5.92
C GLY A 97 -13.52 5.65 7.09
N LEU A 98 -14.08 6.64 7.78
CA LEU A 98 -14.83 6.45 9.02
C LEU A 98 -16.07 5.55 8.85
N LYS A 99 -16.79 5.67 7.72
CA LYS A 99 -18.02 4.91 7.47
C LYS A 99 -17.75 3.39 7.44
N GLU A 100 -16.67 2.99 6.79
CA GLU A 100 -16.29 1.58 6.68
C GLU A 100 -15.82 1.04 8.04
N ALA A 101 -14.98 1.80 8.75
CA ALA A 101 -14.54 1.43 10.09
C ALA A 101 -15.70 1.27 11.09
N ILE A 102 -16.71 2.15 11.03
CA ILE A 102 -17.92 2.02 11.87
C ILE A 102 -18.71 0.75 11.51
N SER A 103 -18.82 0.42 10.22
CA SER A 103 -19.49 -0.80 9.77
C SER A 103 -18.79 -2.04 10.37
N VAL A 104 -17.47 -2.08 10.28
CA VAL A 104 -16.64 -3.17 10.82
C VAL A 104 -16.70 -3.23 12.35
N ALA A 105 -16.63 -2.09 13.04
CA ALA A 105 -16.76 -2.03 14.50
C ALA A 105 -18.12 -2.58 14.99
N ARG A 106 -19.20 -2.30 14.25
CA ARG A 106 -20.54 -2.85 14.56
C ARG A 106 -20.61 -4.36 14.34
N GLN A 107 -19.90 -4.88 13.34
CA GLN A 107 -19.82 -6.32 13.05
C GLN A 107 -19.05 -7.10 14.12
N LEU A 108 -18.14 -6.46 14.87
CA LEU A 108 -17.44 -7.09 16.00
C LEU A 108 -18.38 -7.43 17.17
N GLN A 109 -19.59 -6.86 17.21
CA GLN A 109 -20.60 -7.10 18.26
C GLN A 109 -20.07 -6.96 19.70
N ASN A 110 -19.06 -6.11 19.89
CA ASN A 110 -18.45 -5.85 21.19
C ASN A 110 -18.67 -4.37 21.59
N PRO A 111 -19.66 -4.07 22.46
CA PRO A 111 -19.98 -2.71 22.85
C PRO A 111 -18.79 -1.97 23.51
N ALA A 112 -17.95 -2.66 24.27
CA ALA A 112 -16.81 -2.04 24.94
C ALA A 112 -15.77 -1.53 23.93
N ILE A 113 -15.53 -2.29 22.86
CA ILE A 113 -14.60 -1.90 21.79
C ILE A 113 -15.17 -0.75 20.95
N LEU A 114 -16.49 -0.75 20.74
CA LEU A 114 -17.16 0.34 20.04
C LEU A 114 -17.07 1.65 20.82
N ASP A 115 -17.24 1.58 22.14
CA ASP A 115 -17.12 2.72 23.07
C ASP A 115 -15.68 3.25 23.10
N GLU A 116 -14.70 2.37 23.33
CA GLU A 116 -13.28 2.76 23.34
C GLU A 116 -12.81 3.32 21.99
N PHE A 117 -13.36 2.81 20.87
CA PHE A 117 -13.14 3.36 19.54
C PHE A 117 -13.71 4.77 19.38
N HIS A 118 -14.93 5.00 19.87
CA HIS A 118 -15.55 6.33 19.89
C HIS A 118 -14.71 7.30 20.73
N ASP A 119 -14.36 6.93 21.96
CA ASP A 119 -13.58 7.77 22.87
C ASP A 119 -12.21 8.09 22.28
N THR A 120 -11.55 7.11 21.66
CA THR A 120 -10.28 7.34 20.97
C THR A 120 -10.41 8.36 19.84
N LEU A 121 -11.47 8.28 19.04
CA LEU A 121 -11.71 9.23 17.95
C LEU A 121 -11.98 10.65 18.45
N ILE A 122 -12.79 10.80 19.50
CA ILE A 122 -13.17 12.10 20.04
C ILE A 122 -12.04 12.70 20.89
N ASP A 123 -11.56 11.97 21.90
CA ASP A 123 -10.63 12.52 22.89
C ASP A 123 -9.22 12.70 22.33
N ARG A 124 -8.77 11.81 21.43
CA ARG A 124 -7.39 11.88 20.92
C ARG A 124 -7.30 12.52 19.54
N PHE A 125 -8.09 12.05 18.59
CA PHE A 125 -7.95 12.48 17.21
C PHE A 125 -8.65 13.79 16.94
N TYR A 126 -9.91 13.93 17.36
CA TYR A 126 -10.64 15.17 17.15
C TYR A 126 -10.01 16.35 17.91
N GLU A 127 -9.68 16.19 19.19
CA GLU A 127 -8.97 17.24 19.96
C GLU A 127 -7.67 17.68 19.26
N ARG A 128 -6.88 16.72 18.77
CA ARG A 128 -5.63 17.01 18.07
C ARG A 128 -5.87 17.76 16.76
N LEU A 129 -6.85 17.33 15.97
CA LEU A 129 -7.19 17.98 14.69
C LEU A 129 -7.69 19.42 14.90
N VAL A 130 -8.46 19.67 15.97
CA VAL A 130 -8.89 21.04 16.35
C VAL A 130 -7.69 21.87 16.80
N LYS A 131 -6.82 21.31 17.65
CA LYS A 131 -5.61 22.00 18.14
C LYS A 131 -4.65 22.38 17.01
N GLU A 132 -4.50 21.49 16.02
CA GLU A 132 -3.69 21.72 14.82
C GLU A 132 -4.40 22.62 13.78
N LYS A 133 -5.62 23.07 14.06
CA LYS A 133 -6.46 23.94 13.19
C LYS A 133 -6.75 23.33 11.82
N ILE A 134 -6.73 21.99 11.72
CA ILE A 134 -7.10 21.27 10.50
C ILE A 134 -8.62 21.30 10.33
N ILE A 135 -9.36 21.25 11.45
CA ILE A 135 -10.82 21.31 11.48
C ILE A 135 -11.30 22.39 12.46
N LYS A 136 -12.54 22.85 12.27
CA LYS A 136 -13.21 23.76 13.21
C LYS A 136 -13.76 22.97 14.39
N PRO A 137 -13.79 23.55 15.61
CA PRO A 137 -14.53 22.97 16.71
C PRO A 137 -16.02 22.85 16.33
N LEU A 138 -16.64 21.77 16.79
CA LEU A 138 -18.05 21.42 16.61
C LEU A 138 -18.91 22.29 17.53
#